data_AF-A0A494WEE1-F1
#
_entry.id   AF-A0A494WEE1-F1
#
_cell.length_a   1.000
_cell.length_b   1.000
_cell.length_c   1.000
_cell.angle_alpha   90.00
_cell.angle_beta   90.00
_cell.angle_gamma   90.00
#
_symmetry.space_group_name_H-M   'P 1'
#
loop_
_entity.id
_entity.type
_entity.pdbx_description
1 polymer ?
#
loop_
_entity_poly.entity_id
_entity_poly.type
_entity_poly.pdbx_seq_one_letter_code
_entity_poly.pdbx_strand_id
1 'polypeptide(L)'
;MTVEEMKRQKRMLGYTYDKIAELSGVPLGTVQKIFSGVTESPRYDTLQALEKAFKSQEGDRIEEAAAKYRARQQGNYIIEDYYALPEDRRAELIDGIIYDMSSPTSVHQLIGAEIWEQLKSYIRNSKGKCVPMLAPLDVQLDCDDRTMVQPDVLVVCDRERIHMNCVYGAPDFIVEIMSKTTRKKDSILKLNKYMNAGVREYWMVDPESRKVVVYDFAHEEYPVIYGGEDKVPVGIFEGECKVDFGEIYEYMNFLYE
;
A
#
# COMPACT_ATOMS: atom_id res chain seq x y z
N MET A 1 33.21 -0.93 -10.31
CA MET A 1 33.49 -1.86 -9.19
C MET A 1 34.95 -1.75 -8.76
N THR A 2 35.23 -1.87 -7.47
CA THR A 2 36.60 -1.95 -6.92
C THR A 2 37.19 -3.36 -7.10
N VAL A 3 38.53 -3.50 -7.04
CA VAL A 3 39.18 -4.82 -7.11
C VAL A 3 38.74 -5.75 -5.98
N GLU A 4 38.49 -5.21 -4.78
CA GLU A 4 37.97 -5.98 -3.65
C GLU A 4 36.53 -6.46 -3.86
N GLU A 5 35.66 -5.63 -4.45
CA GLU A 5 34.31 -6.06 -4.87
C GLU A 5 34.37 -7.19 -5.90
N MET A 6 35.28 -7.10 -6.89
CA MET A 6 35.47 -8.15 -7.89
C MET A 6 36.00 -9.45 -7.26
N LYS A 7 36.92 -9.39 -6.28
CA LYS A 7 37.38 -10.56 -5.52
C LYS A 7 36.25 -11.22 -4.73
N ARG A 8 35.32 -10.43 -4.18
CA ARG A 8 34.14 -10.95 -3.49
C ARG A 8 33.19 -11.64 -4.48
N GLN A 9 32.89 -10.99 -5.61
CA GLN A 9 32.05 -11.56 -6.67
C GLN A 9 32.64 -12.85 -7.25
N LYS A 10 33.95 -12.89 -7.55
CA LYS A 10 34.65 -14.11 -7.97
C LYS A 10 34.42 -15.28 -7.00
N ARG A 11 34.50 -15.03 -5.69
CA ARG A 11 34.27 -16.06 -4.65
C ARG A 11 32.81 -16.52 -4.63
N MET A 12 31.86 -15.59 -4.70
CA MET A 12 30.43 -15.90 -4.71
C MET A 12 30.00 -16.68 -5.96
N LEU A 13 30.52 -16.30 -7.13
CA LEU A 13 30.18 -16.92 -8.42
C LEU A 13 31.02 -18.17 -8.75
N GLY A 14 32.01 -18.52 -7.91
CA GLY A 14 32.90 -19.65 -8.15
C GLY A 14 33.79 -19.52 -9.39
N TYR A 15 34.07 -18.30 -9.87
CA TYR A 15 34.82 -18.09 -11.10
C TYR A 15 36.31 -18.41 -10.93
N THR A 16 36.89 -19.10 -11.92
CA THR A 16 38.34 -19.25 -12.09
C THR A 16 38.92 -18.00 -12.75
N TYR A 17 40.24 -17.80 -12.65
CA TYR A 17 40.88 -16.68 -13.33
C TYR A 17 40.80 -16.81 -14.86
N ASP A 18 40.85 -18.03 -15.38
CA ASP A 18 40.66 -18.33 -16.81
C ASP A 18 39.29 -17.88 -17.30
N LYS A 19 38.24 -18.20 -16.54
CA LYS A 19 36.86 -17.77 -16.84
C LYS A 19 36.72 -16.25 -16.84
N ILE A 20 37.37 -15.55 -15.90
CA ILE A 20 37.35 -14.08 -15.86
C ILE A 20 38.10 -13.51 -17.07
N ALA A 21 39.24 -14.09 -17.45
CA ALA A 21 40.04 -13.66 -18.59
C ALA A 21 39.24 -13.78 -19.90
N GLU A 22 38.57 -14.90 -20.09
CA GLU A 22 37.68 -15.16 -21.23
C GLU A 22 36.53 -14.13 -21.29
N LEU A 23 35.80 -13.95 -20.19
CA LEU A 23 34.63 -13.06 -20.15
C LEU A 23 34.97 -11.57 -20.23
N SER A 24 36.13 -11.15 -19.75
CA SER A 24 36.57 -9.75 -19.76
C SER A 24 37.37 -9.36 -21.00
N GLY A 25 37.88 -10.35 -21.75
CA GLY A 25 38.87 -10.13 -22.80
C GLY A 25 40.24 -9.68 -22.28
N VAL A 26 40.48 -9.72 -20.96
CA VAL A 26 41.75 -9.35 -20.34
C VAL A 26 42.66 -10.57 -20.26
N PRO A 27 43.95 -10.48 -20.66
CA PRO A 27 44.87 -11.61 -20.59
C PRO A 27 44.96 -12.23 -19.19
N LEU A 28 44.97 -13.57 -19.10
CA LEU A 28 45.00 -14.33 -17.84
C LEU A 28 46.08 -13.86 -16.86
N GLY A 29 47.30 -13.61 -17.35
CA GLY A 29 48.40 -13.14 -16.52
C GLY A 29 48.14 -11.75 -15.91
N THR A 30 47.37 -10.90 -16.60
CA THR A 30 46.93 -9.59 -16.10
C THR A 30 45.84 -9.75 -15.05
N VAL A 31 44.86 -10.63 -15.27
CA VAL A 31 43.83 -10.97 -14.28
C VAL A 31 44.47 -11.47 -12.98
N GLN A 32 45.39 -12.43 -13.08
CA GLN A 32 46.07 -13.01 -11.93
C GLN A 32 46.84 -11.96 -11.13
N LYS A 33 47.62 -11.08 -11.78
CA LYS A 33 48.40 -10.02 -11.11
C LYS A 33 47.52 -9.00 -10.40
N ILE A 34 46.36 -8.66 -10.95
CA ILE A 34 45.41 -7.72 -10.35
C ILE A 34 44.76 -8.36 -9.12
N PHE A 35 44.26 -9.60 -9.24
CA PHE A 35 43.57 -10.28 -8.14
C PHE A 35 44.52 -10.82 -7.07
N SER A 36 45.80 -11.01 -7.36
CA SER A 36 46.82 -11.35 -6.35
C SER A 36 47.40 -10.12 -5.65
N GLY A 37 47.03 -8.89 -6.07
CA GLY A 37 47.53 -7.65 -5.48
C GLY A 37 48.93 -7.23 -5.93
N VAL A 38 49.50 -7.89 -6.95
CA VAL A 38 50.82 -7.53 -7.53
C VAL A 38 50.74 -6.23 -8.32
N THR A 39 49.58 -5.90 -8.88
CA THR A 39 49.33 -4.61 -9.53
C THR A 39 48.59 -3.68 -8.58
N GLU A 40 49.33 -2.78 -7.92
CA GLU A 40 48.75 -1.84 -6.94
C GLU A 40 47.81 -0.80 -7.57
N SER A 41 48.00 -0.46 -8.85
CA SER A 41 47.16 0.52 -9.55
C SER A 41 46.87 0.08 -10.99
N PRO A 42 45.86 -0.80 -11.20
CA PRO A 42 45.47 -1.22 -12.53
C PRO A 42 44.95 -0.05 -13.36
N ARG A 43 45.19 -0.07 -14.67
CA ARG A 43 44.64 0.95 -15.58
C ARG A 43 43.11 0.91 -15.55
N TYR A 44 42.50 2.08 -15.62
CA TYR A 44 41.05 2.26 -15.58
C TYR A 44 40.31 1.41 -16.64
N ASP A 45 40.79 1.40 -17.88
CA ASP A 45 40.19 0.61 -18.96
C ASP A 45 40.24 -0.90 -18.69
N THR A 46 41.30 -1.36 -18.01
CA THR A 46 41.43 -2.76 -17.58
C THR A 46 40.42 -3.08 -16.47
N LEU A 47 40.18 -2.16 -15.55
CA LEU A 47 39.14 -2.31 -14.52
C LEU A 47 37.74 -2.34 -15.15
N GLN A 48 37.46 -1.50 -16.14
CA GLN A 48 36.19 -1.54 -16.86
C GLN A 48 36.00 -2.85 -17.63
N ALA A 49 37.06 -3.37 -18.27
CA ALA A 49 37.00 -4.66 -18.97
C ALA A 49 36.74 -5.82 -18.00
N LEU A 50 37.43 -5.84 -16.85
CA LEU A 50 37.19 -6.84 -15.80
C LEU A 50 35.78 -6.76 -15.22
N GLU A 51 35.24 -5.55 -15.07
CA GLU A 51 33.89 -5.35 -14.56
C GLU A 51 32.81 -6.02 -15.44
N LYS A 52 33.01 -6.04 -16.76
CA LYS A 52 32.08 -6.70 -17.70
C LYS A 52 31.95 -8.21 -17.44
N ALA A 53 33.00 -8.86 -16.95
CA ALA A 53 32.97 -10.28 -16.61
C ALA A 53 32.05 -10.60 -15.42
N PHE A 54 31.70 -9.60 -14.60
CA PHE A 54 30.84 -9.78 -13.41
C PHE A 54 29.43 -9.19 -13.60
N LYS A 55 29.24 -8.33 -14.62
CA LYS A 55 27.93 -7.73 -14.94
C LYS A 55 27.00 -8.67 -15.73
N SER A 56 27.51 -9.74 -16.33
CA SER A 56 26.75 -10.65 -17.21
C SER A 56 25.91 -11.71 -16.48
N GLN A 57 25.83 -11.67 -15.14
CA GLN A 57 24.87 -12.47 -14.36
C GLN A 57 23.88 -11.63 -13.54
N GLU A 58 23.69 -10.36 -13.87
CA GLU A 58 22.43 -9.66 -13.52
C GLU A 58 21.25 -10.14 -14.37
N GLY A 59 21.47 -11.00 -15.38
CA GLY A 59 20.45 -11.49 -16.31
C GLY A 59 19.94 -12.92 -16.09
N ASP A 60 20.25 -13.56 -14.96
CA ASP A 60 19.77 -14.94 -14.64
C ASP A 60 19.09 -15.03 -13.27
N ARG A 61 18.58 -13.90 -12.78
CA ARG A 61 17.40 -13.92 -11.93
C ARG A 61 16.22 -14.11 -12.87
N ILE A 62 15.27 -14.95 -12.49
CA ILE A 62 13.92 -14.89 -13.04
C ILE A 62 13.37 -13.53 -12.59
N GLU A 63 13.73 -12.48 -13.32
CA GLU A 63 12.99 -11.23 -13.31
C GLU A 63 11.77 -11.51 -14.15
N GLU A 64 10.63 -11.53 -13.48
CA GLU A 64 9.33 -11.39 -14.13
C GLU A 64 9.47 -10.28 -15.16
N ALA A 65 9.16 -10.59 -16.42
CA ALA A 65 9.41 -9.72 -17.55
C ALA A 65 8.98 -8.31 -17.16
N ALA A 66 9.96 -7.42 -16.94
CA ALA A 66 9.70 -6.04 -16.68
C ALA A 66 8.97 -5.52 -17.91
N ALA A 67 7.63 -5.59 -17.84
CA ALA A 67 6.75 -4.78 -18.66
C ALA A 67 7.41 -3.42 -18.65
N LYS A 68 7.71 -2.89 -19.83
CA LYS A 68 8.38 -1.60 -19.97
C LYS A 68 7.59 -0.56 -19.17
N TYR A 69 7.93 -0.39 -17.90
CA TYR A 69 7.36 0.62 -17.03
C TYR A 69 7.87 1.92 -17.60
N ARG A 70 7.06 2.56 -18.44
CA ARG A 70 7.17 4.01 -18.58
C ARG A 70 6.69 4.57 -17.25
N ALA A 71 7.53 4.47 -16.21
CA ALA A 71 7.25 5.01 -14.90
C ALA A 71 6.98 6.49 -15.10
N ARG A 72 5.71 6.87 -14.98
CA ARG A 72 5.31 8.27 -15.08
C ARG A 72 5.87 9.01 -13.88
N GLN A 73 6.08 10.30 -14.01
CA GLN A 73 6.40 11.11 -12.86
C GLN A 73 5.19 11.14 -11.91
N GLN A 74 5.43 11.12 -10.61
CA GLN A 74 4.37 11.28 -9.60
C GLN A 74 3.47 12.48 -9.96
N GLY A 75 2.16 12.28 -9.88
CA GLY A 75 1.15 13.24 -10.32
C GLY A 75 0.67 13.05 -11.77
N ASN A 76 1.17 12.04 -12.49
CA ASN A 76 0.72 11.71 -13.86
C ASN A 76 0.33 10.24 -14.04
N TYR A 77 0.31 9.45 -12.96
CA TYR A 77 -0.14 8.07 -13.00
C TYR A 77 -1.64 7.99 -13.30
N ILE A 78 -2.05 6.92 -13.97
CA ILE A 78 -3.46 6.58 -14.19
C ILE A 78 -3.74 5.15 -13.73
N ILE A 79 -5.01 4.74 -13.76
CA ILE A 79 -5.49 3.43 -13.32
C ILE A 79 -4.76 2.27 -14.03
N GLU A 80 -4.41 2.41 -15.32
CA GLU A 80 -3.62 1.39 -16.02
C GLU A 80 -2.22 1.22 -15.41
N ASP A 81 -1.61 2.30 -14.92
CA ASP A 81 -0.32 2.20 -14.22
C ASP A 81 -0.49 1.58 -12.83
N TYR A 82 -1.63 1.83 -12.17
CA TYR A 82 -2.01 1.21 -10.89
C TYR A 82 -2.19 -0.31 -11.02
N TYR A 83 -2.95 -0.78 -12.01
CA TYR A 83 -3.12 -2.22 -12.26
C TYR A 83 -1.86 -2.91 -12.80
N ALA A 84 -0.90 -2.14 -13.31
CA ALA A 84 0.40 -2.66 -13.72
C ALA A 84 1.40 -2.80 -12.56
N LEU A 85 1.03 -2.40 -11.34
CA LEU A 85 1.90 -2.59 -10.17
C LEU A 85 2.14 -4.08 -9.88
N PRO A 86 3.32 -4.45 -9.34
CA PRO A 86 3.56 -5.81 -8.88
C PRO A 86 2.48 -6.29 -7.90
N GLU A 87 2.08 -7.56 -7.99
CA GLU A 87 0.99 -8.11 -7.16
C GLU A 87 1.26 -8.00 -5.66
N ASP A 88 2.52 -8.01 -5.24
CA ASP A 88 2.94 -7.88 -3.84
C ASP A 88 2.98 -6.42 -3.36
N ARG A 89 2.83 -5.45 -4.27
CA ARG A 89 2.84 -4.02 -3.95
C ARG A 89 1.43 -3.50 -3.71
N ARG A 90 1.09 -3.31 -2.44
CA ARG A 90 -0.14 -2.61 -2.04
C ARG A 90 0.05 -1.10 -2.16
N ALA A 91 -0.83 -0.46 -2.91
CA ALA A 91 -0.84 0.99 -3.06
C ALA A 91 -2.25 1.54 -3.23
N GLU A 92 -2.37 2.85 -3.10
CA GLU A 92 -3.49 3.66 -3.57
C GLU A 92 -3.00 4.63 -4.64
N LEU A 93 -3.89 5.03 -5.54
CA LEU A 93 -3.69 6.07 -6.53
C LEU A 93 -4.60 7.24 -6.15
N ILE A 94 -4.05 8.44 -5.89
CA ILE A 94 -4.86 9.62 -5.58
C ILE A 94 -4.35 10.79 -6.42
N ASP A 95 -5.21 11.34 -7.28
CA ASP A 95 -4.88 12.45 -8.18
C ASP A 95 -3.63 12.20 -9.06
N GLY A 96 -3.44 10.95 -9.48
CA GLY A 96 -2.29 10.53 -10.28
C GLY A 96 -0.99 10.37 -9.48
N ILE A 97 -1.05 10.33 -8.15
CA ILE A 97 0.06 10.04 -7.25
C ILE A 97 -0.14 8.64 -6.65
N ILE A 98 0.89 7.79 -6.71
CA ILE A 98 0.87 6.46 -6.10
C ILE A 98 1.42 6.56 -4.67
N TYR A 99 0.63 6.08 -3.70
CA TYR A 99 0.94 6.00 -2.28
C TYR A 99 1.10 4.54 -1.87
N ASP A 100 2.27 4.16 -1.38
CA ASP A 100 2.50 2.79 -0.90
C ASP A 100 1.80 2.55 0.44
N MET A 101 1.10 1.43 0.55
CA MET A 101 0.46 1.00 1.77
C MET A 101 1.33 -0.01 2.52
N SER A 102 1.37 0.12 3.84
CA SER A 102 1.98 -0.88 4.71
C SER A 102 0.98 -1.99 5.00
N SER A 103 1.48 -3.19 5.31
CA SER A 103 0.62 -4.27 5.80
C SER A 103 -0.09 -3.85 7.10
N PRO A 104 -1.40 -4.10 7.22
CA PRO A 104 -2.15 -3.74 8.42
C PRO A 104 -1.71 -4.61 9.61
N THR A 105 -1.83 -4.06 10.82
CA THR A 105 -1.60 -4.82 12.06
C THR A 105 -2.82 -5.68 12.39
N SER A 106 -2.66 -6.67 13.27
CA SER A 106 -3.81 -7.46 13.75
C SER A 106 -4.87 -6.60 14.43
N VAL A 107 -4.45 -5.57 15.18
CA VAL A 107 -5.35 -4.59 15.81
C VAL A 107 -6.19 -3.86 14.76
N HIS A 108 -5.54 -3.40 13.68
CA HIS A 108 -6.23 -2.73 12.57
C HIS A 108 -7.27 -3.65 11.92
N GLN A 109 -6.90 -4.90 11.63
CA GLN A 109 -7.80 -5.87 11.02
C GLN A 109 -9.00 -6.24 11.91
N LEU A 110 -8.78 -6.43 13.21
CA LEU A 110 -9.84 -6.77 14.16
C LEU A 110 -10.85 -5.63 14.30
N ILE A 111 -10.38 -4.39 14.47
CA ILE A 111 -11.27 -3.22 14.53
C ILE A 111 -12.12 -3.11 13.26
N GLY A 112 -11.50 -3.23 12.08
CA GLY A 112 -12.24 -3.17 10.81
C GLY A 112 -13.30 -4.27 10.69
N ALA A 113 -12.93 -5.50 11.05
CA ALA A 113 -13.84 -6.64 10.99
C ALA A 113 -15.04 -6.49 11.94
N GLU A 114 -14.82 -6.04 13.18
CA GLU A 114 -15.90 -5.85 14.14
C GLU A 114 -16.84 -4.71 13.75
N ILE A 115 -16.30 -3.57 13.27
CA ILE A 115 -17.12 -2.47 12.73
C ILE A 115 -18.01 -3.00 11.58
N TRP A 116 -17.41 -3.73 10.64
CA TRP A 116 -18.14 -4.31 9.52
C TRP A 116 -19.23 -5.29 9.96
N GLU A 117 -18.96 -6.14 10.95
CA GLU A 117 -19.95 -7.12 11.43
C GLU A 117 -21.14 -6.43 12.10
N GLN A 118 -20.90 -5.39 12.92
CA GLN A 118 -21.98 -4.61 13.53
C GLN A 118 -22.85 -3.91 12.48
N LEU A 119 -22.22 -3.28 11.46
CA LEU A 119 -22.93 -2.66 10.34
C LEU A 119 -23.75 -3.70 9.55
N LYS A 120 -23.14 -4.84 9.22
CA LYS A 120 -23.78 -5.93 8.48
C LYS A 120 -24.94 -6.52 9.25
N SER A 121 -24.79 -6.74 10.55
CA SER A 121 -25.85 -7.24 11.43
C SER A 121 -27.06 -6.30 11.39
N TYR A 122 -26.84 -4.99 11.60
CA TYR A 122 -27.91 -4.00 11.50
C TYR A 122 -28.61 -4.01 10.14
N ILE A 123 -27.85 -3.90 9.04
CA ILE A 123 -28.40 -3.85 7.67
C ILE A 123 -29.23 -5.10 7.35
N ARG A 124 -28.76 -6.29 7.77
CA ARG A 124 -29.51 -7.55 7.55
C ARG A 124 -30.80 -7.57 8.36
N ASN A 125 -30.75 -7.14 9.62
CA ASN A 125 -31.91 -7.15 10.52
C ASN A 125 -32.97 -6.13 10.09
N SER A 126 -32.55 -4.97 9.59
CA SER A 126 -33.45 -3.94 9.04
C SER A 126 -33.95 -4.27 7.62
N LYS A 127 -33.46 -5.35 7.00
CA LYS A 127 -33.70 -5.70 5.59
C LYS A 127 -33.29 -4.57 4.64
N GLY A 128 -32.26 -3.80 5.02
CA GLY A 128 -31.70 -2.72 4.24
C GLY A 128 -31.06 -3.21 2.95
N LYS A 129 -30.99 -2.32 1.95
CA LYS A 129 -30.39 -2.62 0.64
C LYS A 129 -28.87 -2.37 0.59
N CYS A 130 -28.33 -1.63 1.56
CA CYS A 130 -26.91 -1.29 1.58
C CYS A 130 -26.01 -2.52 1.75
N VAL A 131 -24.75 -2.40 1.34
CA VAL A 131 -23.78 -3.49 1.34
C VAL A 131 -22.51 -2.99 2.03
N PRO A 132 -22.19 -3.51 3.24
CA PRO A 132 -20.92 -3.23 3.90
C PRO A 132 -19.81 -4.13 3.32
N MET A 133 -18.62 -3.57 3.09
CA MET A 133 -17.45 -4.26 2.54
C MET A 133 -16.19 -3.87 3.31
N LEU A 134 -15.13 -4.67 3.15
CA LEU A 134 -13.84 -4.54 3.83
C LEU A 134 -12.71 -4.47 2.80
N ALA A 135 -11.62 -3.80 3.16
CA ALA A 135 -10.36 -3.88 2.41
C ALA A 135 -9.78 -5.32 2.42
N PRO A 136 -9.01 -5.72 1.39
CA PRO A 136 -8.71 -4.97 0.18
C PRO A 136 -9.90 -4.96 -0.80
N LEU A 137 -10.29 -3.75 -1.23
CA LEU A 137 -11.28 -3.55 -2.28
C LEU A 137 -11.00 -2.22 -2.97
N ASP A 138 -10.88 -2.27 -4.29
CA ASP A 138 -10.66 -1.09 -5.11
C ASP A 138 -11.92 -0.24 -5.23
N VAL A 139 -11.77 1.06 -4.95
CA VAL A 139 -12.81 2.08 -5.11
C VAL A 139 -12.30 3.15 -6.07
N GLN A 140 -12.85 3.18 -7.29
CA GLN A 140 -12.59 4.22 -8.27
C GLN A 140 -13.43 5.45 -7.92
N LEU A 141 -12.92 6.23 -6.97
CA LEU A 141 -13.70 7.18 -6.17
C LEU A 141 -14.34 8.30 -6.99
N ASP A 142 -13.59 8.93 -7.90
CA ASP A 142 -14.08 10.07 -8.69
C ASP A 142 -14.69 9.65 -10.04
N CYS A 143 -14.77 8.33 -10.31
CA CYS A 143 -15.07 7.79 -11.64
C CYS A 143 -14.14 8.33 -12.75
N ASP A 144 -12.91 8.73 -12.40
CA ASP A 144 -11.86 9.19 -13.31
C ASP A 144 -10.75 8.14 -13.46
N ASP A 145 -9.75 8.39 -14.30
CA ASP A 145 -8.61 7.50 -14.48
C ASP A 145 -7.46 7.78 -13.51
N ARG A 146 -7.66 8.58 -12.45
CA ARG A 146 -6.57 9.13 -11.62
C ARG A 146 -6.70 8.86 -10.14
N THR A 147 -7.82 8.28 -9.69
CA THR A 147 -8.04 7.96 -8.28
C THR A 147 -8.59 6.54 -8.09
N MET A 148 -7.81 5.72 -7.37
CA MET A 148 -8.17 4.40 -6.87
C MET A 148 -7.75 4.30 -5.40
N VAL A 149 -8.73 4.15 -4.50
CA VAL A 149 -8.50 4.06 -3.05
C VAL A 149 -8.93 2.70 -2.52
N GLN A 150 -8.42 2.31 -1.34
CA GLN A 150 -8.80 1.07 -0.64
C GLN A 150 -9.17 1.38 0.81
N PRO A 151 -10.39 1.88 1.08
CA PRO A 151 -10.83 2.21 2.42
C PRO A 151 -10.99 0.94 3.28
N ASP A 152 -10.68 1.03 4.57
CA ASP A 152 -10.67 -0.13 5.47
C ASP A 152 -12.05 -0.78 5.62
N VAL A 153 -13.08 0.06 5.80
CA VAL A 153 -14.49 -0.35 5.81
C VAL A 153 -15.29 0.65 4.97
N LEU A 154 -16.24 0.16 4.20
CA LEU A 154 -17.14 1.01 3.42
C LEU A 154 -18.55 0.44 3.36
N VAL A 155 -19.54 1.31 3.12
CA VAL A 155 -20.92 0.92 2.84
C VAL A 155 -21.38 1.58 1.55
N VAL A 156 -21.99 0.78 0.67
CA VAL A 156 -22.60 1.26 -0.58
C VAL A 156 -24.08 0.90 -0.60
N CYS A 157 -24.95 1.90 -0.71
CA CYS A 157 -26.40 1.77 -0.72
C CYS A 157 -26.99 1.69 -2.13
N ASP A 158 -26.26 2.18 -3.12
CA ASP A 158 -26.56 2.04 -4.54
C ASP A 158 -25.79 0.86 -5.14
N ARG A 159 -26.47 -0.29 -5.28
CA ARG A 159 -25.85 -1.53 -5.75
C ARG A 159 -25.38 -1.48 -7.19
N GLU A 160 -25.85 -0.52 -8.00
CA GLU A 160 -25.41 -0.36 -9.39
C GLU A 160 -23.94 0.09 -9.47
N ARG A 161 -23.40 0.66 -8.38
CA ARG A 161 -22.00 1.06 -8.25
C ARG A 161 -21.06 -0.09 -7.88
N ILE A 162 -21.60 -1.26 -7.51
CA ILE A 162 -20.81 -2.41 -7.07
C ILE A 162 -20.61 -3.33 -8.28
N HIS A 163 -19.36 -3.42 -8.73
CA HIS A 163 -18.96 -4.30 -9.81
C HIS A 163 -18.10 -5.44 -9.25
N MET A 164 -17.88 -6.48 -10.07
CA MET A 164 -17.21 -7.70 -9.63
C MET A 164 -15.84 -7.46 -8.99
N ASN A 165 -15.08 -6.49 -9.50
CA ASN A 165 -13.69 -6.25 -9.10
C ASN A 165 -13.46 -4.86 -8.49
N CYS A 166 -14.47 -3.99 -8.44
CA CYS A 166 -14.31 -2.59 -8.06
C CYS A 166 -15.65 -1.95 -7.69
N VAL A 167 -15.62 -0.91 -6.85
CA VAL A 167 -16.72 0.02 -6.64
C VAL A 167 -16.46 1.29 -7.44
N TYR A 168 -17.45 1.74 -8.22
CA TYR A 168 -17.35 2.99 -8.98
C TYR A 168 -18.09 4.13 -8.27
N GLY A 169 -17.39 5.22 -8.03
CA GLY A 169 -17.92 6.40 -7.36
C GLY A 169 -17.83 6.32 -5.84
N ALA A 170 -18.26 7.40 -5.18
CA ALA A 170 -18.21 7.51 -3.73
C ALA A 170 -19.11 6.47 -3.02
N PRO A 171 -18.57 5.72 -2.06
CA PRO A 171 -19.35 5.02 -1.06
C PRO A 171 -20.18 5.98 -0.20
N ASP A 172 -21.26 5.49 0.36
CA ASP A 172 -22.12 6.27 1.25
C ASP A 172 -21.45 6.54 2.60
N PHE A 173 -20.66 5.58 3.08
CA PHE A 173 -19.95 5.64 4.35
C PHE A 173 -18.58 5.00 4.23
N ILE A 174 -17.58 5.60 4.87
CA ILE A 174 -16.20 5.12 4.91
C ILE A 174 -15.63 5.18 6.33
N VAL A 175 -14.87 4.17 6.72
CA VAL A 175 -14.01 4.18 7.90
C VAL A 175 -12.56 3.97 7.49
N GLU A 176 -11.67 4.78 8.07
CA GLU A 176 -10.22 4.62 8.01
C GLU A 176 -9.66 4.40 9.41
N ILE A 177 -8.87 3.35 9.59
CA ILE A 177 -8.24 3.00 10.86
C ILE A 177 -6.79 3.45 10.82
N MET A 178 -6.47 4.44 11.66
CA MET A 178 -5.18 5.10 11.65
C MET A 178 -4.06 4.15 12.08
N SER A 179 -3.01 4.10 11.28
CA SER A 179 -1.74 3.47 11.64
C SER A 179 -0.73 4.53 12.12
N LYS A 180 0.32 4.10 12.85
CA LYS A 180 1.39 5.01 13.31
C LYS A 180 2.07 5.75 12.14
N THR A 181 2.08 5.15 10.95
CA THR A 181 2.76 5.66 9.75
C THR A 181 1.92 6.66 8.93
N THR A 182 0.58 6.66 9.03
CA THR A 182 -0.31 7.45 8.16
C THR A 182 -0.93 8.70 8.82
N ARG A 183 -0.66 8.97 10.10
CA ARG A 183 -1.52 9.81 10.95
C ARG A 183 -1.86 11.26 10.60
N LYS A 184 -1.13 11.98 9.74
CA LYS A 184 -1.38 13.43 9.57
C LYS A 184 -1.58 13.90 8.14
N LYS A 185 -0.63 13.63 7.26
CA LYS A 185 -0.73 14.12 5.88
C LYS A 185 -1.75 13.34 5.07
N ASP A 186 -1.76 12.03 5.25
CA ASP A 186 -2.68 11.12 4.56
C ASP A 186 -4.14 11.36 4.98
N SER A 187 -4.38 11.53 6.29
CA SER A 187 -5.72 11.78 6.83
C SER A 187 -6.37 13.06 6.29
N ILE A 188 -5.60 14.15 6.09
CA ILE A 188 -6.12 15.40 5.50
C ILE A 188 -6.39 15.23 4.00
N LEU A 189 -5.50 14.53 3.29
CA LEU A 189 -5.67 14.23 1.87
C LEU A 189 -6.96 13.45 1.64
N LYS A 190 -7.10 12.31 2.31
CA LYS A 190 -8.29 11.43 2.21
C LYS A 190 -9.56 12.12 2.68
N LEU A 191 -9.50 12.89 3.77
CA LEU A 191 -10.65 13.68 4.25
C LEU A 191 -11.22 14.59 3.14
N ASN A 192 -10.36 15.42 2.55
CA ASN A 192 -10.77 16.31 1.47
C ASN A 192 -11.25 15.52 0.25
N LYS A 193 -10.58 14.40 -0.06
CA LYS A 193 -10.92 13.57 -1.22
C LYS A 193 -12.30 12.96 -1.08
N TYR A 194 -12.60 12.33 0.06
CA TYR A 194 -13.90 11.73 0.35
C TYR A 194 -15.02 12.77 0.39
N MET A 195 -14.77 13.92 1.03
CA MET A 195 -15.73 15.03 1.05
C MET A 195 -16.07 15.51 -0.38
N ASN A 196 -15.06 15.76 -1.21
CA ASN A 196 -15.26 16.25 -2.58
C ASN A 196 -15.92 15.22 -3.51
N ALA A 197 -15.66 13.93 -3.29
CA ALA A 197 -16.28 12.85 -4.05
C ALA A 197 -17.76 12.62 -3.70
N GLY A 198 -18.25 13.19 -2.59
CA GLY A 198 -19.64 13.06 -2.15
C GLY A 198 -19.90 11.86 -1.26
N VAL A 199 -18.88 11.37 -0.53
CA VAL A 199 -19.10 10.47 0.61
C VAL A 199 -20.01 11.20 1.60
N ARG A 200 -20.99 10.52 2.19
CA ARG A 200 -21.94 11.17 3.11
C ARG A 200 -21.43 11.23 4.53
N GLU A 201 -20.73 10.18 4.95
CA GLU A 201 -20.19 10.08 6.31
C GLU A 201 -18.83 9.37 6.30
N TYR A 202 -17.88 9.92 7.06
CA TYR A 202 -16.50 9.47 7.09
C TYR A 202 -15.96 9.42 8.52
N TRP A 203 -15.40 8.28 8.90
CA TRP A 203 -14.88 8.06 10.25
C TRP A 203 -13.37 7.82 10.22
N MET A 204 -12.65 8.47 11.14
CA MET A 204 -11.26 8.16 11.44
C MET A 204 -11.16 7.53 12.82
N VAL A 205 -10.71 6.28 12.87
CA VAL A 205 -10.54 5.54 14.12
C VAL A 205 -9.06 5.51 14.47
N ASP A 206 -8.68 6.01 15.65
CA ASP A 206 -7.32 5.89 16.18
C ASP A 206 -7.26 4.84 17.29
N PRO A 207 -6.70 3.65 17.03
CA PRO A 207 -6.61 2.58 18.03
C PRO A 207 -5.72 2.93 19.22
N GLU A 208 -4.72 3.81 19.06
CA GLU A 208 -3.78 4.13 20.15
C GLU A 208 -4.40 5.10 21.15
N SER A 209 -5.10 6.13 20.67
CA SER A 209 -5.80 7.08 21.54
C SER A 209 -7.22 6.65 21.90
N ARG A 210 -7.71 5.54 21.32
CA ARG A 210 -9.09 5.04 21.44
C ARG A 210 -10.10 6.15 21.18
N LYS A 211 -9.96 6.79 20.02
CA LYS A 211 -10.83 7.89 19.58
C LYS A 211 -11.39 7.62 18.20
N VAL A 212 -12.62 8.08 18.01
CA VAL A 212 -13.30 8.05 16.72
C VAL A 212 -13.68 9.48 16.38
N VAL A 213 -13.18 9.97 15.24
CA VAL A 213 -13.55 11.27 14.70
C VAL A 213 -14.55 11.03 13.58
N VAL A 214 -15.76 11.54 13.75
CA VAL A 214 -16.88 11.37 12.82
C VAL A 214 -17.11 12.66 12.05
N TYR A 215 -17.06 12.58 10.73
CA TYR A 215 -17.50 13.62 9.81
C TYR A 215 -18.82 13.19 9.18
N ASP A 216 -19.90 13.88 9.51
CA ASP A 216 -21.16 13.78 8.78
C ASP A 216 -21.23 14.94 7.78
N PHE A 217 -20.82 14.68 6.54
CA PHE A 217 -20.77 15.70 5.49
C PHE A 217 -22.15 16.15 5.02
N ALA A 218 -23.21 15.40 5.34
CA ALA A 218 -24.56 15.71 4.92
C ALA A 218 -25.30 16.62 5.90
N HIS A 219 -24.98 16.53 7.20
CA HIS A 219 -25.78 17.19 8.24
C HIS A 219 -24.99 18.12 9.16
N GLU A 220 -23.68 17.94 9.32
CA GLU A 220 -22.89 18.64 10.33
C GLU A 220 -21.75 19.47 9.73
N GLU A 221 -21.51 20.65 10.29
CA GLU A 221 -20.41 21.53 9.84
C GLU A 221 -19.08 21.17 10.51
N TYR A 222 -19.12 20.49 11.66
CA TYR A 222 -17.94 20.16 12.47
C TYR A 222 -17.89 18.67 12.81
N PRO A 223 -16.68 18.07 12.88
CA PRO A 223 -16.56 16.69 13.30
C PRO A 223 -16.89 16.50 14.77
N VAL A 224 -17.49 15.36 15.10
CA VAL A 224 -17.74 14.92 16.47
C VAL A 224 -16.66 13.91 16.87
N ILE A 225 -16.17 14.02 18.10
CA ILE A 225 -15.14 13.11 18.65
C ILE A 225 -15.76 12.26 19.74
N TYR A 226 -15.66 10.95 19.57
CA TYR A 226 -16.07 9.93 20.52
C TYR A 226 -14.85 9.23 21.14
N GLY A 227 -15.02 8.75 22.36
CA GLY A 227 -14.05 7.90 23.07
C GLY A 227 -14.29 6.41 22.83
N GLY A 228 -13.33 5.59 23.24
CA GLY A 228 -13.33 4.15 22.96
C GLY A 228 -14.43 3.34 23.64
N GLU A 229 -15.15 3.90 24.60
CA GLU A 229 -16.27 3.21 25.28
C GLU A 229 -17.64 3.69 24.75
N ASP A 230 -17.64 4.56 23.73
CA ASP A 230 -18.88 5.13 23.20
C ASP A 230 -19.53 4.19 22.18
N LYS A 231 -20.86 4.25 22.15
CA LYS A 231 -21.68 3.71 21.06
C LYS A 231 -21.91 4.82 20.04
N VAL A 232 -21.16 4.77 18.94
CA VAL A 232 -21.14 5.84 17.94
C VAL A 232 -22.31 5.64 16.96
N PRO A 233 -23.26 6.60 16.85
CA PRO A 233 -24.37 6.50 15.90
C PRO A 233 -23.88 6.67 14.46
N VAL A 234 -24.38 5.82 13.56
CA VAL A 234 -24.09 5.90 12.12
C VAL A 234 -25.12 6.82 11.47
N GLY A 235 -24.70 8.01 11.07
CA GLY A 235 -25.54 9.07 10.52
C GLY A 235 -26.27 8.68 9.24
N ILE A 236 -25.65 7.90 8.36
CA ILE A 236 -26.29 7.40 7.12
C ILE A 236 -27.49 6.47 7.38
N PHE A 237 -27.66 6.01 8.62
CA PHE A 237 -28.79 5.23 9.10
C PHE A 237 -29.59 5.98 10.18
N GLU A 238 -29.55 7.32 10.16
CA GLU A 238 -30.30 8.20 11.07
C GLU A 238 -30.02 7.90 12.56
N GLY A 239 -28.84 7.34 12.86
CA GLY A 239 -28.43 6.95 14.22
C GLY A 239 -29.14 5.73 14.79
N GLU A 240 -29.97 5.04 14.00
CA GLU A 240 -30.59 3.77 14.40
C GLU A 240 -29.57 2.63 14.50
N CYS A 241 -28.56 2.67 13.63
CA CYS A 241 -27.37 1.83 13.73
C CYS A 241 -26.35 2.51 14.65
N LYS A 242 -25.72 1.73 15.53
CA LYS A 242 -24.62 2.18 16.38
C LYS A 242 -23.49 1.18 16.32
N VAL A 243 -22.27 1.69 16.25
CA VAL A 243 -21.05 0.91 16.44
C VAL A 243 -20.60 1.05 17.88
N ASP A 244 -20.60 -0.06 18.62
CA ASP A 244 -20.18 -0.14 20.01
C ASP A 244 -18.67 -0.37 20.09
N PHE A 245 -17.89 0.68 20.32
CA PHE A 245 -16.44 0.55 20.44
C PHE A 245 -16.00 -0.08 21.76
N GLY A 246 -16.82 -0.01 22.81
CA GLY A 246 -16.55 -0.67 24.08
C GLY A 246 -16.51 -2.19 23.89
N GLU A 247 -17.49 -2.75 23.17
CA GLU A 247 -17.52 -4.17 22.81
C GLU A 247 -16.29 -4.58 21.96
N ILE A 248 -15.91 -3.73 20.99
CA ILE A 248 -14.73 -3.98 20.13
C ILE A 248 -13.45 -4.06 20.96
N TYR A 249 -13.20 -3.07 21.82
CA TYR A 249 -11.99 -3.05 22.64
C TYR A 249 -12.00 -4.12 23.72
N GLU A 250 -13.17 -4.46 24.28
CA GLU A 250 -13.31 -5.58 25.22
C GLU A 250 -12.92 -6.90 24.55
N TYR A 251 -13.43 -7.16 23.35
CA TYR A 251 -13.09 -8.36 22.57
C TYR A 251 -11.59 -8.45 22.28
N MET A 252 -10.92 -7.31 22.06
CA MET A 252 -9.50 -7.25 21.73
C MET A 252 -8.56 -7.24 22.94
N ASN A 253 -9.07 -7.28 24.18
CA ASN A 253 -8.25 -7.16 25.39
C ASN A 253 -7.14 -8.22 25.48
N PHE A 254 -7.35 -9.42 24.92
CA PHE A 254 -6.34 -10.50 24.89
C PHE A 254 -5.02 -10.12 24.18
N LEU A 255 -5.00 -9.03 23.41
CA LEU A 255 -3.78 -8.53 22.76
C LEU A 255 -2.91 -7.66 23.68
N TYR A 256 -3.45 -7.23 24.83
CA TYR A 256 -2.83 -6.31 25.77
C TYR A 256 -2.57 -6.93 27.15
N GLU A 257 -2.99 -8.18 27.35
CA GLU A 257 -2.66 -9.03 28.50
C GLU A 257 -1.26 -9.66 28.37
#